data_AF-A0A1V5HMG8-F1
#
_entry.id   AF-A0A1V5HMG8-F1
#
_cell.length_a   1.000
_cell.length_b   1.000
_cell.length_c   1.000
_cell.angle_alpha   90.00
_cell.angle_beta   90.00
_cell.angle_gamma   90.00
#
_symmetry.space_group_name_H-M   'P 1'
#
loop_
_entity.id
_entity.type
_entity.pdbx_description
1 polymer ?
#
loop_
_entity_poly.entity_id
_entity_poly.type
_entity_poly.pdbx_seq_one_letter_code
_entity_poly.pdbx_strand_id
1 'polypeptide(L)'
;MCVKSYRAKRKHERDQRAAERVREELTRQHYSEPEKWTVREAVLAVIPEASEKASEGGTVEFPQRNLFYVVRDLLQRYDVEWGRTKEGRLEYPNFTSILREYEETRGGVPFMYQDPRGTFIEPHTGEAFPVGTREVDGYECPSWTFNAVLYVEKEGFNPKLQQVKLAERYDLAILSGKGFSTRAGKRLLAKLAAEGCKLAVVHDCDLAGYEIARTLQAEARGCKALEVVDLGLTWEDAQGQGLQSEEYTLAKRPPEAFVQRARQGDVSEEAFRWLTGRDLGHESFWSARKVTAQRFELNAFSLSDFVTWLEAKLQEHGFAEKVVPPADVVAEKARGVLRREAERLVENALRSVVDERAIVAAEAKTIAEGVELVTDEKLREALAGNPATSWRGVLEGKQYAAVDKAVDREALKTRLRERLKAVAT
;
A
#
# COMPACT_ATOMS: atom_id res chain seq x y z
N MET A 1 -9.94 -11.82 -28.69
CA MET A 1 -8.78 -11.56 -27.81
C MET A 1 -9.02 -10.26 -27.07
N CYS A 2 -9.04 -10.29 -25.73
CA CYS A 2 -9.32 -9.13 -24.89
C CYS A 2 -8.17 -8.10 -24.98
N VAL A 3 -8.50 -6.81 -25.15
CA VAL A 3 -7.55 -5.69 -25.28
C VAL A 3 -6.53 -5.65 -24.12
N LYS A 4 -6.91 -6.14 -22.94
CA LYS A 4 -6.01 -6.29 -21.78
C LYS A 4 -4.89 -7.33 -22.01
N SER A 5 -5.17 -8.45 -22.68
CA SER A 5 -4.16 -9.49 -22.93
C SER A 5 -3.14 -9.07 -24.00
N TYR A 6 -3.57 -8.29 -24.99
CA TYR A 6 -2.67 -7.74 -26.02
C TYR A 6 -1.72 -6.69 -25.46
N ARG A 7 -2.20 -5.80 -24.58
CA ARG A 7 -1.36 -4.79 -23.90
C ARG A 7 -0.35 -5.43 -22.95
N ALA A 8 -0.76 -6.47 -22.21
CA ALA A 8 0.15 -7.24 -21.36
C ALA A 8 1.26 -7.92 -22.17
N LYS A 9 0.92 -8.55 -23.31
CA LYS A 9 1.88 -9.19 -24.20
C LYS A 9 2.90 -8.20 -24.80
N ARG A 10 2.45 -7.04 -25.28
CA ARG A 10 3.35 -5.99 -25.82
C ARG A 10 4.26 -5.37 -24.76
N LYS A 11 3.79 -5.23 -23.52
CA LYS A 11 4.61 -4.79 -22.39
C LYS A 11 5.68 -5.84 -22.08
N HIS A 12 5.29 -7.12 -22.03
CA HIS A 12 6.21 -8.24 -21.85
C HIS A 12 7.29 -8.31 -22.94
N GLU A 13 6.93 -8.17 -24.22
CA GLU A 13 7.89 -8.13 -25.34
C GLU A 13 8.86 -6.93 -25.25
N ARG A 14 8.38 -5.77 -24.78
CA ARG A 14 9.24 -4.58 -24.57
C ARG A 14 10.21 -4.80 -23.42
N ASP A 15 9.74 -5.40 -22.34
CA ASP A 15 10.53 -5.68 -21.14
C ASP A 15 11.54 -6.83 -21.42
N GLN A 16 11.20 -7.82 -22.27
CA GLN A 16 12.12 -8.82 -22.78
C GLN A 16 13.27 -8.20 -23.59
N ARG A 17 12.97 -7.23 -24.47
CA ARG A 17 14.02 -6.48 -25.21
C ARG A 17 14.87 -5.58 -24.32
N ALA A 18 14.39 -5.20 -23.14
CA ALA A 18 15.18 -4.50 -22.14
C ALA A 18 16.09 -5.49 -21.39
N ALA A 19 15.55 -6.63 -20.99
CA ALA A 19 16.29 -7.75 -20.39
C ALA A 19 17.41 -8.31 -21.29
N GLU A 20 17.15 -8.44 -22.59
CA GLU A 20 18.13 -8.92 -23.57
C GLU A 20 19.29 -7.92 -23.76
N ARG A 21 18.97 -6.62 -23.79
CA ARG A 21 19.99 -5.56 -23.79
C ARG A 21 20.83 -5.53 -22.52
N VAL A 22 20.22 -5.81 -21.36
CA VAL A 22 20.93 -5.95 -20.07
C VAL A 22 21.95 -7.10 -20.13
N ARG A 23 21.57 -8.24 -20.72
CA ARG A 23 22.45 -9.38 -20.91
C ARG A 23 23.61 -9.02 -21.84
N GLU A 24 23.31 -8.42 -23.00
CA GLU A 24 24.33 -7.99 -23.96
C GLU A 24 25.30 -6.95 -23.39
N GLU A 25 24.82 -5.95 -22.65
CA GLU A 25 25.66 -4.90 -22.06
C GLU A 25 26.64 -5.45 -21.01
N LEU A 26 26.17 -6.34 -20.14
CA LEU A 26 27.02 -7.02 -19.15
C LEU A 26 28.04 -7.95 -19.80
N THR A 27 27.63 -8.71 -20.83
CA THR A 27 28.55 -9.57 -21.61
C THR A 27 29.58 -8.72 -22.35
N ARG A 28 29.22 -7.54 -22.85
CA ARG A 28 30.11 -6.66 -23.61
C ARG A 28 31.10 -5.89 -22.73
N GLN A 29 30.75 -5.60 -21.48
CA GLN A 29 31.68 -4.99 -20.50
C GLN A 29 32.79 -5.94 -20.01
N HIS A 30 32.70 -7.25 -20.31
CA HIS A 30 33.56 -8.30 -19.77
C HIS A 30 34.50 -8.97 -20.81
N TYR A 31 35.01 -8.22 -21.79
CA TYR A 31 35.90 -8.74 -22.84
C TYR A 31 37.33 -9.13 -22.39
N SER A 32 37.58 -9.24 -21.09
CA SER A 32 38.79 -9.85 -20.51
C SER A 32 38.37 -10.78 -19.38
N GLU A 33 38.72 -12.05 -19.46
CA GLU A 33 38.38 -13.09 -18.48
C GLU A 33 38.63 -12.63 -17.03
N PRO A 34 37.60 -12.63 -16.15
CA PRO A 34 37.81 -12.46 -14.71
C PRO A 34 38.12 -13.82 -14.08
N GLU A 35 39.07 -13.84 -13.14
CA GLU A 35 39.41 -15.04 -12.38
C GLU A 35 38.25 -15.54 -11.49
N LYS A 36 37.27 -14.70 -11.09
CA LYS A 36 35.96 -15.05 -10.46
C LYS A 36 34.95 -13.90 -10.59
N TRP A 37 33.64 -14.19 -10.58
CA TRP A 37 32.56 -13.19 -10.55
C TRP A 37 32.34 -12.64 -9.13
N THR A 38 32.07 -11.34 -8.97
CA THR A 38 31.56 -10.88 -7.67
C THR A 38 30.10 -11.29 -7.48
N VAL A 39 29.67 -11.46 -6.21
CA VAL A 39 28.27 -11.76 -5.89
C VAL A 39 27.31 -10.73 -6.49
N ARG A 40 27.70 -9.45 -6.46
CA ARG A 40 26.91 -8.34 -7.01
C ARG A 40 26.72 -8.50 -8.52
N GLU A 41 27.79 -8.68 -9.28
CA GLU A 41 27.74 -8.80 -10.75
C GLU A 41 26.93 -10.02 -11.18
N ALA A 42 27.16 -11.17 -10.52
CA ALA A 42 26.45 -12.40 -10.84
C ALA A 42 24.95 -12.25 -10.59
N VAL A 43 24.53 -11.62 -9.49
CA VAL A 43 23.11 -11.34 -9.21
C VAL A 43 22.51 -10.43 -10.29
N LEU A 44 23.18 -9.31 -10.62
CA LEU A 44 22.68 -8.37 -11.63
C LEU A 44 22.53 -9.01 -13.02
N ALA A 45 23.38 -9.99 -13.35
CA ALA A 45 23.33 -10.73 -14.62
C ALA A 45 22.16 -11.73 -14.69
N VAL A 46 21.80 -12.38 -13.58
CA VAL A 46 20.77 -13.42 -13.56
C VAL A 46 19.35 -12.92 -13.30
N ILE A 47 19.17 -11.69 -12.79
CA ILE A 47 17.83 -11.13 -12.50
C ILE A 47 16.85 -11.25 -13.69
N PRO A 48 17.23 -10.93 -14.95
CA PRO A 48 16.31 -11.08 -16.09
C PRO A 48 15.84 -12.53 -16.32
N GLU A 49 16.77 -13.49 -16.28
CA GLU A 49 16.46 -14.91 -16.43
C GLU A 49 15.63 -15.42 -15.25
N ALA A 50 15.97 -14.99 -14.04
CA ALA A 50 15.26 -15.34 -12.83
C ALA A 50 13.80 -14.85 -12.88
N SER A 51 13.58 -13.64 -13.42
CA SER A 51 12.24 -13.07 -13.61
C SER A 51 11.42 -13.86 -14.62
N GLU A 52 12.02 -14.29 -15.73
CA GLU A 52 11.34 -15.10 -16.75
C GLU A 52 10.95 -16.48 -16.20
N LYS A 53 11.88 -17.13 -15.49
CA LYS A 53 11.64 -18.42 -14.83
C LYS A 53 10.57 -18.30 -13.73
N ALA A 54 10.60 -17.25 -12.91
CA ALA A 54 9.65 -17.05 -11.81
C ALA A 54 8.24 -16.66 -12.29
N SER A 55 8.11 -16.02 -13.46
CA SER A 55 6.81 -15.63 -14.03
C SER A 55 6.21 -16.65 -14.99
N GLU A 56 6.84 -17.82 -15.14
CA GLU A 56 6.47 -18.82 -16.17
C GLU A 56 6.30 -18.17 -17.55
N GLY A 57 7.30 -17.39 -17.98
CA GLY A 57 7.26 -16.67 -19.25
C GLY A 57 6.24 -15.51 -19.26
N GLY A 58 6.02 -14.84 -18.14
CA GLY A 58 5.11 -13.68 -18.02
C GLY A 58 3.63 -14.01 -17.90
N THR A 59 3.29 -15.24 -17.51
CA THR A 59 1.90 -15.68 -17.33
C THR A 59 1.40 -15.49 -15.89
N VAL A 60 2.31 -15.49 -14.90
CA VAL A 60 1.98 -15.36 -13.48
C VAL A 60 2.79 -14.27 -12.78
N GLU A 61 2.17 -13.60 -11.83
CA GLU A 61 2.85 -12.72 -10.88
C GLU A 61 3.51 -13.53 -9.76
N PHE A 62 4.65 -13.06 -9.23
CA PHE A 62 5.41 -13.78 -8.21
C PHE A 62 5.97 -12.85 -7.13
N PRO A 63 6.15 -13.32 -5.88
CA PRO A 63 6.70 -12.50 -4.80
C PRO A 63 8.22 -12.34 -4.95
N GLN A 64 8.78 -11.22 -4.47
CA GLN A 64 10.23 -10.96 -4.44
C GLN A 64 11.04 -12.11 -3.82
N ARG A 65 10.48 -12.79 -2.81
CA ARG A 65 11.13 -13.94 -2.17
C ARG A 65 11.30 -15.12 -3.12
N ASN A 66 10.38 -15.32 -4.07
CA ASN A 66 10.55 -16.33 -5.12
C ASN A 66 11.70 -15.95 -6.06
N LEU A 67 11.81 -14.66 -6.43
CA LEU A 67 12.95 -14.19 -7.22
C LEU A 67 14.28 -14.48 -6.52
N PHE A 68 14.38 -14.22 -5.23
CA PHE A 68 15.56 -14.54 -4.43
C PHE A 68 15.94 -16.03 -4.52
N TYR A 69 14.98 -16.94 -4.41
CA TYR A 69 15.25 -18.36 -4.52
C TYR A 69 15.72 -18.77 -5.92
N VAL A 70 15.09 -18.23 -6.96
CA VAL A 70 15.49 -18.51 -8.35
C VAL A 70 16.88 -17.93 -8.65
N VAL A 71 17.16 -16.70 -8.21
CA VAL A 71 18.50 -16.09 -8.34
C VAL A 71 19.54 -16.96 -7.65
N ARG A 72 19.29 -17.39 -6.40
CA ARG A 72 20.22 -18.23 -5.65
C ARG A 72 20.51 -19.57 -6.33
N ASP A 73 19.51 -20.16 -6.99
CA ASP A 73 19.66 -21.37 -7.82
C ASP A 73 20.52 -21.09 -9.06
N LEU A 74 20.22 -20.02 -9.80
CA LEU A 74 20.97 -19.62 -11.00
C LEU A 74 22.43 -19.26 -10.73
N LEU A 75 22.73 -18.70 -9.56
CA LEU A 75 24.09 -18.36 -9.16
C LEU A 75 25.01 -19.59 -9.07
N GLN A 76 24.47 -20.80 -8.94
CA GLN A 76 25.28 -22.03 -8.93
C GLN A 76 26.03 -22.27 -10.25
N ARG A 77 25.62 -21.60 -11.35
CA ARG A 77 26.29 -21.69 -12.66
C ARG A 77 27.53 -20.82 -12.79
N TYR A 78 27.73 -19.88 -11.86
CA TYR A 78 28.82 -18.91 -11.90
C TYR A 78 29.89 -19.28 -10.87
N ASP A 79 31.17 -19.11 -11.23
CA ASP A 79 32.26 -19.17 -10.25
C ASP A 79 32.32 -17.83 -9.48
N VAL A 80 31.55 -17.76 -8.40
CA VAL A 80 31.36 -16.54 -7.60
C VAL A 80 32.37 -16.49 -6.44
N GLU A 81 32.96 -15.31 -6.22
CA GLU A 81 33.79 -15.03 -5.04
C GLU A 81 32.94 -14.92 -3.77
N TRP A 82 32.69 -16.06 -3.13
CA TRP A 82 31.92 -16.13 -1.88
C TRP A 82 32.68 -15.67 -0.63
N GLY A 83 33.99 -15.43 -0.72
CA GLY A 83 34.87 -15.14 0.42
C GLY A 83 34.52 -13.86 1.20
N ARG A 84 33.64 -13.01 0.66
CA ARG A 84 33.15 -11.77 1.30
C ARG A 84 31.76 -11.91 1.92
N THR A 85 31.09 -13.05 1.77
CA THR A 85 29.79 -13.31 2.42
C THR A 85 29.99 -14.15 3.67
N LYS A 86 29.19 -13.89 4.71
CA LYS A 86 29.36 -14.52 6.02
C LYS A 86 29.13 -16.03 6.00
N GLU A 87 28.25 -16.50 5.11
CA GLU A 87 27.86 -17.91 4.99
C GLU A 87 28.30 -18.56 3.67
N GLY A 88 29.16 -17.90 2.89
CA GLY A 88 29.57 -18.42 1.58
C GLY A 88 28.42 -18.57 0.57
N ARG A 89 27.34 -17.80 0.75
CA ARG A 89 26.13 -17.82 -0.09
C ARG A 89 25.48 -16.44 -0.16
N LEU A 90 24.52 -16.27 -1.08
CA LEU A 90 23.73 -15.04 -1.18
C LEU A 90 22.72 -14.99 -0.02
N GLU A 91 22.86 -13.96 0.82
CA GLU A 91 21.93 -13.66 1.92
C GLU A 91 20.82 -12.71 1.45
N TYR A 92 19.64 -12.83 2.06
CA TYR A 92 18.48 -12.03 1.68
C TYR A 92 18.71 -10.50 1.81
N PRO A 93 19.31 -9.97 2.90
CA PRO A 93 19.60 -8.53 2.98
C PRO A 93 20.53 -8.02 1.87
N ASN A 94 21.55 -8.80 1.52
CA ASN A 94 22.46 -8.47 0.43
C ASN A 94 21.73 -8.48 -0.93
N PHE A 95 20.92 -9.52 -1.18
CA PHE A 95 20.06 -9.58 -2.37
C PHE A 95 19.13 -8.36 -2.48
N THR A 96 18.48 -7.95 -1.39
CA THR A 96 17.58 -6.78 -1.44
C THR A 96 18.30 -5.48 -1.76
N SER A 97 19.55 -5.33 -1.31
CA SER A 97 20.39 -4.18 -1.64
C SER A 97 20.76 -4.15 -3.13
N ILE A 98 21.17 -5.30 -3.68
CA ILE A 98 21.52 -5.44 -5.10
C ILE A 98 20.29 -5.29 -6.00
N LEU A 99 19.15 -5.83 -5.58
CA LEU A 99 17.88 -5.69 -6.28
C LEU A 99 17.46 -4.22 -6.37
N ARG A 100 17.59 -3.45 -5.28
CA ARG A 100 17.33 -2.02 -5.28
C ARG A 100 18.19 -1.29 -6.31
N GLU A 101 19.48 -1.61 -6.35
CA GLU A 101 20.40 -1.04 -7.33
C GLU A 101 20.01 -1.40 -8.77
N TYR A 102 19.62 -2.66 -9.02
CA TYR A 102 19.08 -3.09 -10.32
C TYR A 102 17.85 -2.25 -10.70
N GLU A 103 16.89 -2.08 -9.78
CA GLU A 103 15.67 -1.31 -10.06
C GLU A 103 15.95 0.17 -10.32
N GLU A 104 16.91 0.77 -9.62
CA GLU A 104 17.31 2.17 -9.79
C GLU A 104 18.06 2.42 -11.11
N THR A 105 18.89 1.46 -11.54
CA THR A 105 19.72 1.61 -12.75
C THR A 105 19.06 1.10 -14.02
N ARG A 106 18.20 0.07 -13.92
CA ARG A 106 17.66 -0.69 -15.06
C ARG A 106 16.13 -0.80 -15.07
N GLY A 107 15.46 -0.29 -14.04
CA GLY A 107 14.01 -0.34 -13.89
C GLY A 107 13.51 -1.59 -13.19
N GLY A 108 12.21 -1.59 -12.85
CA GLY A 108 11.59 -2.63 -12.04
C GLY A 108 11.57 -4.01 -12.69
N VAL A 109 11.59 -5.06 -11.87
CA VAL A 109 11.44 -6.45 -12.33
C VAL A 109 9.98 -6.72 -12.75
N PRO A 110 9.72 -7.19 -13.98
CA PRO A 110 8.36 -7.51 -14.45
C PRO A 110 7.69 -8.62 -13.64
N PHE A 111 6.38 -8.55 -13.43
CA PHE A 111 5.55 -9.54 -12.71
C PHE A 111 5.92 -9.80 -11.24
N MET A 112 7.01 -9.21 -10.75
CA MET A 112 7.40 -9.25 -9.35
C MET A 112 6.52 -8.32 -8.52
N TYR A 113 5.94 -8.83 -7.44
CA TYR A 113 5.36 -8.03 -6.36
C TYR A 113 6.16 -8.20 -5.07
N GLN A 114 6.12 -7.17 -4.22
CA GLN A 114 6.73 -7.22 -2.88
C GLN A 114 5.66 -7.57 -1.85
N ASP A 115 6.03 -8.40 -0.87
CA ASP A 115 5.17 -8.64 0.30
C ASP A 115 4.85 -7.29 0.94
N PRO A 116 3.59 -7.05 1.34
CA PRO A 116 3.22 -5.79 1.95
C PRO A 116 4.07 -5.49 3.19
N ARG A 117 4.52 -4.25 3.31
CA ARG A 117 5.24 -3.77 4.49
C ARG A 117 4.54 -2.56 5.05
N GLY A 118 3.87 -2.76 6.17
CA GLY A 118 3.06 -1.72 6.74
C GLY A 118 1.61 -1.77 6.30
N THR A 119 0.82 -0.94 6.96
CA THR A 119 -0.60 -0.74 6.67
C THR A 119 -0.85 0.74 6.45
N PHE A 120 -1.53 1.07 5.37
CA PHE A 120 -2.09 2.40 5.12
C PHE A 120 -3.56 2.40 5.53
N ILE A 121 -3.98 3.41 6.27
CA ILE A 121 -5.33 3.55 6.81
C ILE A 121 -5.82 4.96 6.45
N GLU A 122 -6.91 5.04 5.71
CA GLU A 122 -7.56 6.30 5.36
C GLU A 122 -8.43 6.84 6.50
N PRO A 123 -8.54 8.17 6.64
CA PRO A 123 -9.54 8.77 7.50
C PRO A 123 -10.93 8.71 6.84
N HIS A 124 -11.98 8.68 7.66
CA HIS A 124 -13.41 8.75 7.30
C HIS A 124 -14.00 7.57 6.52
N THR A 125 -13.26 6.99 5.58
CA THR A 125 -13.71 5.84 4.76
C THR A 125 -13.56 4.52 5.52
N GLY A 126 -12.60 4.46 6.44
CA GLY A 126 -12.23 3.23 7.13
C GLY A 126 -11.48 2.23 6.22
N GLU A 127 -11.14 2.64 5.00
CA GLU A 127 -10.33 1.82 4.11
C GLU A 127 -8.93 1.64 4.69
N ALA A 128 -8.52 0.38 4.80
CA ALA A 128 -7.18 0.02 5.20
C ALA A 128 -6.66 -1.05 4.25
N PHE A 129 -5.44 -0.86 3.77
CA PHE A 129 -4.78 -1.84 2.92
C PHE A 129 -3.32 -2.01 3.32
N PRO A 130 -2.79 -3.23 3.19
CA PRO A 130 -1.40 -3.47 3.44
C PRO A 130 -0.58 -2.86 2.29
N VAL A 131 0.56 -2.23 2.57
CA VAL A 131 1.33 -1.47 1.56
C VAL A 131 2.16 -2.42 0.69
N GLY A 132 1.47 -3.08 -0.24
CA GLY A 132 2.02 -3.92 -1.30
C GLY A 132 1.95 -3.24 -2.66
N THR A 133 2.66 -3.80 -3.66
CA THR A 133 2.71 -3.20 -5.01
C THR A 133 1.35 -3.22 -5.69
N ARG A 134 0.53 -4.25 -5.45
CA ARG A 134 -0.77 -4.41 -6.10
C ARG A 134 -1.78 -3.40 -5.56
N GLU A 135 -1.81 -3.26 -4.24
CA GLU A 135 -2.70 -2.38 -3.49
C GLU A 135 -2.39 -0.92 -3.83
N VAL A 136 -1.11 -0.52 -3.76
CA VAL A 136 -0.68 0.85 -4.09
C VAL A 136 -0.96 1.20 -5.55
N ASP A 137 -0.87 0.25 -6.48
CA ASP A 137 -1.12 0.52 -7.90
C ASP A 137 -2.58 0.81 -8.18
N GLY A 138 -3.48 0.03 -7.57
CA GLY A 138 -4.92 0.22 -7.67
C GLY A 138 -5.47 1.36 -6.81
N TYR A 139 -4.67 1.87 -5.87
CA TYR A 139 -5.10 2.92 -4.96
C TYR A 139 -5.19 4.29 -5.63
N GLU A 140 -6.33 4.96 -5.53
CA GLU A 140 -6.54 6.34 -5.98
C GLU A 140 -6.83 7.19 -4.76
N CYS A 141 -6.07 8.28 -4.56
CA CYS A 141 -6.26 9.16 -3.42
C CYS A 141 -7.63 9.85 -3.52
N PRO A 142 -8.50 9.72 -2.51
CA PRO A 142 -9.79 10.38 -2.52
C PRO A 142 -9.62 11.90 -2.39
N SER A 143 -10.12 12.63 -3.39
CA SER A 143 -10.00 14.08 -3.42
C SER A 143 -10.70 14.71 -2.21
N TRP A 144 -9.99 15.63 -1.55
CA TRP A 144 -10.49 16.40 -0.42
C TRP A 144 -10.89 15.59 0.83
N THR A 145 -10.34 14.38 1.00
CA THR A 145 -10.56 13.57 2.20
C THR A 145 -9.46 13.75 3.25
N PHE A 146 -8.21 13.93 2.81
CA PHE A 146 -7.06 14.18 3.66
C PHE A 146 -5.99 14.97 2.91
N ASN A 147 -5.12 15.68 3.63
CA ASN A 147 -3.98 16.43 3.10
C ASN A 147 -2.67 16.08 3.83
N ALA A 148 -2.70 15.10 4.72
CA ALA A 148 -1.58 14.73 5.56
C ALA A 148 -1.51 13.22 5.74
N VAL A 149 -0.31 12.73 5.99
CA VAL A 149 -0.04 11.34 6.33
C VAL A 149 0.83 11.29 7.58
N LEU A 150 0.45 10.48 8.55
CA LEU A 150 1.22 10.17 9.74
C LEU A 150 1.91 8.82 9.57
N TYR A 151 3.22 8.83 9.39
CA TYR A 151 4.04 7.63 9.43
C TYR A 151 4.32 7.22 10.88
N VAL A 152 4.05 5.95 11.22
CA VAL A 152 4.34 5.36 12.53
C VAL A 152 5.17 4.09 12.36
N GLU A 153 6.36 4.05 12.94
CA GLU A 153 7.28 2.89 12.82
C GLU A 153 6.65 1.56 13.30
N LYS A 154 5.66 1.61 14.19
CA LYS A 154 5.05 0.45 14.84
C LYS A 154 3.58 0.30 14.52
N GLU A 155 3.23 -0.78 13.81
CA GLU A 155 1.83 -1.14 13.54
C GLU A 155 0.97 -1.37 14.79
N GLY A 156 1.60 -1.70 15.93
CA GLY A 156 0.89 -1.87 17.21
C GLY A 156 0.17 -0.60 17.70
N PHE A 157 0.46 0.58 17.12
CA PHE A 157 -0.25 1.81 17.40
C PHE A 157 -1.56 1.97 16.63
N ASN A 158 -1.79 1.21 15.55
CA ASN A 158 -2.99 1.39 14.71
C ASN A 158 -4.29 1.25 15.50
N PRO A 159 -4.50 0.21 16.34
CA PRO A 159 -5.73 0.09 17.11
C PRO A 159 -5.91 1.23 18.12
N LYS A 160 -4.80 1.70 18.70
CA LYS A 160 -4.79 2.83 19.65
C LYS A 160 -5.24 4.13 18.96
N LEU A 161 -4.69 4.41 17.78
CA LEU A 161 -4.99 5.60 16.99
C LEU A 161 -6.43 5.58 16.43
N GLN A 162 -6.91 4.41 16.03
CA GLN A 162 -8.30 4.20 15.60
C GLN A 162 -9.28 4.41 16.77
N GLN A 163 -8.96 3.91 17.97
CA GLN A 163 -9.81 4.08 19.14
C GLN A 163 -10.06 5.56 19.48
N VAL A 164 -9.04 6.41 19.33
CA VAL A 164 -9.15 7.86 19.57
C VAL A 164 -9.55 8.67 18.33
N LYS A 165 -9.80 8.00 17.21
CA LYS A 165 -10.16 8.59 15.91
C LYS A 165 -9.18 9.68 15.45
N LEU A 166 -7.87 9.44 15.64
CA LEU A 166 -6.87 10.47 15.35
C LEU A 166 -6.89 10.86 13.86
N ALA A 167 -6.95 9.87 12.97
CA ALA A 167 -7.01 10.06 11.52
C ALA A 167 -8.20 10.95 11.13
N GLU A 168 -9.38 10.67 11.66
CA GLU A 168 -10.61 11.41 11.37
C GLU A 168 -10.66 12.77 12.07
N ARG A 169 -9.95 12.96 13.18
CA ARG A 169 -9.88 14.25 13.88
C ARG A 169 -8.98 15.25 13.16
N TYR A 170 -7.94 14.76 12.48
CA TYR A 170 -6.92 15.60 11.83
C TYR A 170 -6.94 15.51 10.30
N ASP A 171 -7.91 14.80 9.70
CA ASP A 171 -8.00 14.56 8.25
C ASP A 171 -6.65 14.10 7.67
N LEU A 172 -6.06 13.10 8.33
CA LEU A 172 -4.78 12.51 7.95
C LEU A 172 -4.92 10.99 7.77
N ALA A 173 -4.16 10.44 6.82
CA ALA A 173 -4.01 9.00 6.69
C ALA A 173 -2.91 8.49 7.64
N ILE A 174 -3.02 7.26 8.11
CA ILE A 174 -1.98 6.63 8.93
C ILE A 174 -1.23 5.62 8.08
N LEU A 175 0.09 5.78 7.99
CA LEU A 175 1.00 4.84 7.37
C LEU A 175 1.86 4.20 8.44
N SER A 176 1.54 2.97 8.81
CA SER A 176 2.35 2.20 9.77
C SER A 176 3.30 1.26 9.05
N GLY A 177 4.47 0.94 9.59
CA GLY A 177 5.28 -0.15 9.01
C GLY A 177 6.65 -0.39 9.64
N LYS A 178 7.08 -1.65 9.61
CA LYS A 178 8.40 -2.10 10.06
C LYS A 178 9.45 -1.89 8.97
N GLY A 179 9.98 -0.68 8.91
CA GLY A 179 11.00 -0.28 7.94
C GLY A 179 10.39 0.08 6.59
N PHE A 180 10.57 1.34 6.20
CA PHE A 180 10.14 1.84 4.92
C PHE A 180 11.15 1.45 3.84
N SER A 181 10.91 0.35 3.11
CA SER A 181 11.73 0.01 1.94
C SER A 181 10.97 -0.90 0.97
N THR A 182 10.23 -0.29 0.04
CA THR A 182 9.68 -0.99 -1.13
C THR A 182 9.46 0.00 -2.28
N ARG A 183 9.42 -0.55 -3.50
CA ARG A 183 8.90 0.12 -4.69
C ARG A 183 7.46 0.61 -4.43
N ALA A 184 6.68 -0.17 -3.69
CA ALA A 184 5.33 0.20 -3.26
C ALA A 184 5.33 1.47 -2.39
N GLY A 185 6.19 1.55 -1.37
CA GLY A 185 6.32 2.76 -0.53
C GLY A 185 6.68 4.01 -1.34
N LYS A 186 7.70 3.94 -2.20
CA LYS A 186 8.07 5.06 -3.09
C LYS A 186 6.90 5.53 -3.96
N ARG A 187 6.14 4.58 -4.52
CA ARG A 187 4.99 4.88 -5.39
C ARG A 187 3.83 5.48 -4.61
N LEU A 188 3.58 5.01 -3.39
CA LEU A 188 2.58 5.59 -2.51
C LEU A 188 2.95 7.03 -2.17
N LEU A 189 4.20 7.29 -1.76
CA LEU A 189 4.67 8.66 -1.50
C LEU A 189 4.55 9.55 -2.74
N ALA A 190 4.82 9.03 -3.93
CA ALA A 190 4.65 9.80 -5.17
C ALA A 190 3.18 10.16 -5.44
N LYS A 191 2.23 9.26 -5.16
CA LYS A 191 0.79 9.54 -5.26
C LYS A 191 0.37 10.61 -4.25
N LEU A 192 0.77 10.46 -2.99
CA LEU A 192 0.50 11.41 -1.92
C LEU A 192 1.08 12.81 -2.22
N ALA A 193 2.29 12.85 -2.76
CA ALA A 193 2.94 14.10 -3.17
C ALA A 193 2.19 14.79 -4.32
N ALA A 194 1.62 14.04 -5.26
CA ALA A 194 0.85 14.58 -6.37
C ALA A 194 -0.44 15.27 -5.90
N GLU A 195 -1.04 14.78 -4.81
CA GLU A 195 -2.19 15.40 -4.14
C GLU A 195 -1.80 16.53 -3.17
N GLY A 196 -0.51 16.87 -3.08
CA GLY A 196 -0.01 17.92 -2.20
C GLY A 196 -0.06 17.57 -0.71
N CYS A 197 -0.03 16.27 -0.37
CA CYS A 197 -0.02 15.86 1.03
C CYS A 197 1.30 16.18 1.73
N LYS A 198 1.25 16.34 3.05
CA LYS A 198 2.43 16.39 3.95
C LYS A 198 2.64 15.04 4.65
N LEU A 199 3.88 14.73 5.04
CA LEU A 199 4.22 13.51 5.76
C LEU A 199 4.82 13.84 7.13
N ALA A 200 4.11 13.54 8.21
CA ALA A 200 4.62 13.55 9.57
C ALA A 200 5.23 12.18 9.92
N VAL A 201 6.37 12.14 10.60
CA VAL A 201 7.06 10.89 10.96
C VAL A 201 7.16 10.77 12.47
N VAL A 202 6.66 9.67 13.03
CA VAL A 202 6.73 9.35 14.46
C VAL A 202 7.52 8.04 14.66
N HIS A 203 8.56 8.12 15.48
CA HIS A 203 9.51 7.04 15.75
C HIS A 203 9.95 7.04 17.22
N ASP A 204 10.62 5.96 17.64
CA ASP A 204 11.22 5.84 18.98
C ASP A 204 12.47 6.72 19.14
N CYS A 205 12.83 7.11 20.36
CA CYS A 205 14.04 7.87 20.65
C CYS A 205 15.25 6.91 20.72
N ASP A 206 15.70 6.47 19.54
CA ASP A 206 16.92 5.68 19.36
C ASP A 206 17.62 6.01 18.03
N LEU A 207 18.86 5.53 17.86
CA LEU A 207 19.65 5.83 16.66
C LEU A 207 18.98 5.38 15.35
N ALA A 208 18.14 4.35 15.39
CA ALA A 208 17.42 3.89 14.20
C ALA A 208 16.24 4.82 13.89
N GLY A 209 15.48 5.21 14.91
CA GLY A 209 14.36 6.15 14.83
C GLY A 209 14.77 7.48 14.21
N TYR A 210 15.83 8.12 14.71
CA TYR A 210 16.35 9.39 14.18
C TYR A 210 16.77 9.32 12.70
N GLU A 211 16.99 8.12 12.16
CA GLU A 211 17.33 7.91 10.75
C GLU A 211 16.10 7.67 9.87
N ILE A 212 14.92 7.41 10.44
CA ILE A 212 13.69 7.10 9.68
C ILE A 212 13.23 8.30 8.87
N ALA A 213 13.06 9.46 9.50
CA ALA A 213 12.63 10.67 8.79
C ALA A 213 13.61 11.04 7.66
N ARG A 214 14.92 10.95 7.94
CA ARG A 214 15.99 11.16 6.94
C ARG A 214 15.89 10.17 5.78
N THR A 215 15.64 8.91 6.08
CA THR A 215 15.49 7.85 5.07
C THR A 215 14.26 8.11 4.22
N LEU A 216 13.10 8.36 4.84
CA LEU A 216 11.86 8.72 4.14
C LEU A 216 12.04 9.95 3.25
N GLN A 217 12.70 10.99 3.74
CA GLN A 217 13.03 12.19 2.97
C GLN A 217 13.94 11.86 1.77
N ALA A 218 14.92 10.96 1.94
CA ALA A 218 15.78 10.51 0.86
C ALA A 218 15.01 9.70 -0.20
N GLU A 219 14.10 8.81 0.23
CA GLU A 219 13.21 8.05 -0.65
C GLU A 219 12.22 8.97 -1.39
N ALA A 220 11.80 10.06 -0.75
CA ALA A 220 10.92 11.10 -1.30
C ALA A 220 11.65 12.12 -2.20
N ARG A 221 12.98 12.05 -2.40
CA ARG A 221 13.73 13.04 -3.21
C ARG A 221 13.21 13.20 -4.65
N GLY A 222 12.59 12.15 -5.21
CA GLY A 222 11.95 12.21 -6.52
C GLY A 222 10.57 12.90 -6.52
N CYS A 223 9.99 13.14 -5.35
CA CYS A 223 8.66 13.68 -5.11
C CYS A 223 8.80 15.13 -4.63
N LYS A 224 9.02 16.07 -5.56
CA LYS A 224 9.36 17.48 -5.25
C LYS A 224 8.35 18.22 -4.35
N ALA A 225 7.13 17.72 -4.19
CA ALA A 225 6.05 18.35 -3.42
C ALA A 225 5.82 17.75 -2.03
N LEU A 226 6.48 16.64 -1.66
CA LEU A 226 6.25 16.00 -0.37
C LEU A 226 7.12 16.63 0.72
N GLU A 227 6.50 17.39 1.60
CA GLU A 227 7.12 17.87 2.84
C GLU A 227 7.17 16.73 3.86
N VAL A 228 8.37 16.37 4.34
CA VAL A 228 8.55 15.37 5.41
C VAL A 228 8.97 16.08 6.69
N VAL A 229 8.17 15.94 7.74
CA VAL A 229 8.37 16.56 9.05
C VAL A 229 8.63 15.47 10.09
N ASP A 230 9.75 15.58 10.80
CA ASP A 230 10.11 14.68 11.89
C ASP A 230 9.39 15.11 13.17
N LEU A 231 8.40 14.31 13.61
CA LEU A 231 7.67 14.46 14.88
C LEU A 231 8.08 13.37 15.88
N GLY A 232 9.21 12.69 15.65
CA GLY A 232 9.66 11.57 16.47
C GLY A 232 9.90 11.96 17.93
N LEU A 233 9.87 10.96 18.81
CA LEU A 233 10.17 11.17 20.23
C LEU A 233 11.61 11.64 20.39
N THR A 234 11.80 12.87 20.87
CA THR A 234 13.13 13.40 21.18
C THR A 234 13.57 13.00 22.59
N TRP A 235 14.84 13.23 22.91
CA TRP A 235 15.33 13.01 24.28
C TRP A 235 14.70 14.02 25.24
N GLU A 236 14.58 15.27 24.83
CA GLU A 236 13.97 16.36 25.60
C GLU A 236 12.49 16.07 25.89
N ASP A 237 11.74 15.59 24.89
CA ASP A 237 10.35 15.16 25.05
C ASP A 237 10.25 14.01 26.08
N ALA A 238 11.10 13.00 25.97
CA ALA A 238 11.10 11.85 26.87
C ALA A 238 11.44 12.24 28.32
N GLN A 239 12.42 13.13 28.51
CA GLN A 239 12.77 13.67 29.82
C GLN A 239 11.65 14.54 30.40
N GLY A 240 11.08 15.44 29.60
CA GLY A 240 9.98 16.31 30.03
C GLY A 240 8.74 15.54 30.48
N GLN A 241 8.50 14.38 29.86
CA GLN A 241 7.39 13.47 30.17
C GLN A 241 7.73 12.42 31.25
N GLY A 242 8.98 12.38 31.73
CA GLY A 242 9.42 11.43 32.76
C GLY A 242 9.32 9.96 32.31
N LEU A 243 9.55 9.68 31.02
CA LEU A 243 9.43 8.33 30.48
C LEU A 243 10.52 7.40 31.01
N GLN A 244 10.22 6.10 31.08
CA GLN A 244 11.21 5.08 31.42
C GLN A 244 12.13 4.80 30.22
N SER A 245 13.44 4.80 30.45
CA SER A 245 14.43 4.39 29.45
C SER A 245 14.72 2.89 29.50
N GLU A 246 15.25 2.36 28.41
CA GLU A 246 15.79 1.00 28.31
C GLU A 246 17.29 1.04 27.99
N GLU A 247 18.06 0.20 28.68
CA GLU A 247 19.47 -0.02 28.35
C GLU A 247 19.64 -0.93 27.14
N TYR A 248 20.53 -0.55 26.22
CA TYR A 248 20.91 -1.38 25.10
C TYR A 248 22.42 -1.34 24.86
N THR A 249 22.93 -2.36 24.15
CA THR A 249 24.36 -2.44 23.82
C THR A 249 24.62 -1.87 22.43
N LEU A 250 25.31 -0.75 22.37
CA LEU A 250 25.81 -0.17 21.12
C LEU A 250 27.12 -0.85 20.72
N ALA A 251 27.06 -1.74 19.72
CA ALA A 251 28.20 -2.50 19.24
C ALA A 251 28.96 -1.84 18.07
N LYS A 252 28.35 -0.86 17.40
CA LYS A 252 28.90 -0.17 16.23
C LYS A 252 29.08 1.32 16.53
N ARG A 253 29.85 2.02 15.69
CA ARG A 253 29.87 3.48 15.74
C ARG A 253 28.47 4.04 15.43
N PRO A 254 28.08 5.16 16.06
CA PRO A 254 26.88 5.87 15.66
C PRO A 254 26.91 6.21 14.16
N PRO A 255 25.75 6.25 13.48
CA PRO A 255 25.70 6.70 12.09
C PRO A 255 26.30 8.09 11.92
N GLU A 256 27.10 8.30 10.87
CA GLU A 256 27.75 9.59 10.59
C GLU A 256 26.74 10.74 10.53
N ALA A 257 25.58 10.51 9.90
CA ALA A 257 24.51 11.50 9.82
C ALA A 257 24.02 11.96 11.22
N PHE A 258 23.91 11.04 12.17
CA PHE A 258 23.53 11.35 13.55
C PHE A 258 24.61 12.18 14.27
N VAL A 259 25.89 11.85 14.06
CA VAL A 259 27.03 12.62 14.60
C VAL A 259 27.01 14.05 14.05
N GLN A 260 26.74 14.23 12.76
CA GLN A 260 26.67 15.55 12.14
C GLN A 260 25.48 16.39 12.66
N ARG A 261 24.31 15.77 12.88
CA ARG A 261 23.18 16.45 13.54
C ARG A 261 23.54 16.97 14.93
N ALA A 262 24.22 16.15 15.74
CA ALA A 262 24.68 16.57 17.05
C ALA A 262 25.69 17.75 16.97
N ARG A 263 26.60 17.74 16.00
CA ARG A 263 27.53 18.86 15.75
C ARG A 263 26.85 20.14 15.32
N GLN A 264 25.72 20.03 14.61
CA GLN A 264 24.92 21.16 14.14
C GLN A 264 24.02 21.73 15.24
N GLY A 265 23.91 21.03 16.38
CA GLY A 265 23.04 21.42 17.49
C GLY A 265 21.59 20.91 17.36
N ASP A 266 21.29 20.08 16.35
CA ASP A 266 19.96 19.47 16.19
C ASP A 266 19.69 18.37 17.23
N VAL A 267 20.74 17.87 17.86
CA VAL A 267 20.70 16.90 18.96
C VAL A 267 21.61 17.44 20.07
N SER A 268 21.07 17.57 21.28
CA SER A 268 21.85 18.04 22.44
C SER A 268 23.01 17.10 22.78
N GLU A 269 24.06 17.61 23.43
CA GLU A 269 25.19 16.80 23.86
C GLU A 269 24.76 15.72 24.86
N GLU A 270 23.80 16.05 25.72
CA GLU A 270 23.18 15.14 26.67
C GLU A 270 22.43 14.02 25.95
N ALA A 271 21.60 14.35 24.96
CA ALA A 271 20.91 13.37 24.13
C ALA A 271 21.91 12.47 23.40
N PHE A 272 22.97 13.04 22.81
CA PHE A 272 24.01 12.28 22.13
C PHE A 272 24.70 11.30 23.09
N ARG A 273 25.12 11.77 24.27
CA ARG A 273 25.76 10.93 25.29
C ARG A 273 24.82 9.83 25.75
N TRP A 274 23.54 10.14 25.96
CA TRP A 274 22.53 9.18 26.39
C TRP A 274 22.31 8.07 25.37
N LEU A 275 22.10 8.45 24.11
CA LEU A 275 21.76 7.54 23.01
C LEU A 275 22.95 6.71 22.53
N THR A 276 24.19 7.16 22.78
CA THR A 276 25.41 6.48 22.28
C THR A 276 26.31 5.93 23.37
N GLY A 277 26.16 6.38 24.62
CA GLY A 277 27.10 6.13 25.71
C GLY A 277 28.47 6.78 25.49
N ARG A 278 28.57 7.77 24.60
CA ARG A 278 29.85 8.36 24.15
C ARG A 278 29.81 9.87 24.19
N ASP A 279 30.96 10.49 24.43
CA ASP A 279 31.13 11.93 24.31
C ASP A 279 31.42 12.33 22.86
N LEU A 280 30.69 13.34 22.38
CA LEU A 280 30.83 13.88 21.01
C LEU A 280 32.26 14.43 20.77
N GLY A 281 32.83 15.13 21.76
CA GLY A 281 34.16 15.72 21.69
C GLY A 281 35.33 14.72 21.66
N HIS A 282 35.07 13.44 21.94
CA HIS A 282 36.09 12.38 22.03
C HIS A 282 35.94 11.31 20.94
N GLU A 283 35.48 11.69 19.74
CA GLU A 283 35.28 10.77 18.62
C GLU A 283 36.54 9.95 18.27
N SER A 284 37.72 10.57 18.30
CA SER A 284 39.00 9.87 18.05
C SER A 284 39.26 8.71 19.03
N PHE A 285 38.60 8.70 20.18
CA PHE A 285 38.68 7.66 21.21
C PHE A 285 37.53 6.66 21.16
N TRP A 286 36.62 6.76 20.17
CA TRP A 286 35.58 5.77 19.96
C TRP A 286 36.19 4.45 19.49
N SER A 287 36.60 3.65 20.47
CA SER A 287 37.04 2.27 20.27
C SER A 287 35.88 1.43 19.72
N ALA A 288 36.20 0.37 18.98
CA ALA A 288 35.24 -0.63 18.51
C ALA A 288 34.64 -1.49 19.64
N ARG A 289 34.83 -1.09 20.91
CA ARG A 289 34.23 -1.76 22.07
C ARG A 289 32.74 -1.47 22.13
N LYS A 290 32.01 -2.49 22.60
CA LYS A 290 30.59 -2.38 22.94
C LYS A 290 30.45 -1.42 24.12
N VAL A 291 29.48 -0.51 24.02
CA VAL A 291 29.17 0.47 25.07
C VAL A 291 27.71 0.34 25.44
N THR A 292 27.39 0.48 26.73
CA THR A 292 26.01 0.58 27.20
C THR A 292 25.47 1.97 26.88
N ALA A 293 24.33 2.00 26.21
CA ALA A 293 23.61 3.22 25.86
C ALA A 293 22.14 3.07 26.30
N GLN A 294 21.40 4.16 26.22
CA GLN A 294 20.01 4.21 26.64
C GLN A 294 19.13 4.64 25.46
N ARG A 295 17.86 4.24 25.49
CA ARG A 295 16.84 4.63 24.50
C ARG A 295 15.49 4.83 25.15
N PHE A 296 14.59 5.56 24.48
CA PHE A 296 13.19 5.65 24.89
C PHE A 296 12.27 5.13 23.80
N GLU A 297 11.32 4.30 24.20
CA GLU A 297 10.35 3.69 23.31
C GLU A 297 9.03 4.48 23.37
N LEU A 298 8.34 4.66 22.24
CA LEU A 298 7.00 5.27 22.23
C LEU A 298 6.00 4.51 23.12
N ASN A 299 6.23 3.22 23.33
CA ASN A 299 5.42 2.39 24.23
C ASN A 299 5.62 2.72 25.72
N ALA A 300 6.61 3.55 26.08
CA ALA A 300 6.77 4.04 27.45
C ALA A 300 5.67 5.03 27.84
N PHE A 301 4.99 5.66 26.87
CA PHE A 301 3.83 6.51 27.14
C PHE A 301 2.60 5.69 27.56
N SER A 302 1.78 6.27 28.43
CA SER A 302 0.37 5.90 28.51
C SER A 302 -0.36 6.32 27.22
N LEU A 303 -1.50 5.71 26.91
CA LEU A 303 -2.25 6.08 25.69
C LEU A 303 -2.67 7.56 25.71
N SER A 304 -3.12 8.08 26.85
CA SER A 304 -3.53 9.49 26.97
C SER A 304 -2.37 10.46 26.77
N ASP A 305 -1.21 10.15 27.34
CA ASP A 305 -0.04 11.02 27.25
C ASP A 305 0.55 10.99 25.85
N PHE A 306 0.59 9.82 25.21
CA PHE A 306 1.00 9.67 23.82
C PHE A 306 0.12 10.51 22.88
N VAL A 307 -1.20 10.43 23.03
CA VAL A 307 -2.14 11.19 22.19
C VAL A 307 -1.98 12.69 22.44
N THR A 308 -1.86 13.12 23.70
CA THR A 308 -1.68 14.54 24.04
C THR A 308 -0.38 15.09 23.45
N TRP A 309 0.73 14.36 23.60
CA TRP A 309 2.01 14.72 23.01
C TRP A 309 1.95 14.79 21.49
N LEU A 310 1.37 13.78 20.84
CA LEU A 310 1.26 13.73 19.39
C LEU A 310 0.38 14.85 18.83
N GLU A 311 -0.74 15.16 19.49
CA GLU A 311 -1.62 16.25 19.09
C GLU A 311 -0.94 17.62 19.21
N ALA A 312 -0.15 17.83 20.26
CA ALA A 312 0.65 19.04 20.39
C ALA A 312 1.65 19.19 19.24
N LYS A 313 2.36 18.11 18.89
CA LYS A 313 3.29 18.10 17.74
C LYS A 313 2.57 18.35 16.41
N LEU A 314 1.42 17.70 16.18
CA LEU A 314 0.63 17.92 14.97
C LEU A 314 0.17 19.38 14.85
N GLN A 315 -0.24 20.01 15.95
CA GLN A 315 -0.63 21.42 15.98
C GLN A 315 0.54 22.35 15.71
N GLU A 316 1.66 22.14 16.41
CA GLU A 316 2.89 22.92 16.27
C GLU A 316 3.40 22.95 14.82
N HIS A 317 3.33 21.81 14.14
CA HIS A 317 3.85 21.64 12.78
C HIS A 317 2.81 21.81 11.67
N GLY A 318 1.60 22.31 11.99
CA GLY A 318 0.61 22.70 10.96
C GLY A 318 -0.16 21.53 10.33
N PHE A 319 -0.35 20.42 11.06
CA PHE A 319 -1.17 19.28 10.65
C PHE A 319 -2.59 19.31 11.23
N ALA A 320 -2.96 20.35 11.99
CA ALA A 320 -4.24 20.45 12.69
C ALA A 320 -5.42 20.95 11.84
N GLU A 321 -5.14 21.46 10.64
CA GLU A 321 -6.17 22.06 9.79
C GLU A 321 -7.01 20.99 9.08
N LYS A 322 -8.33 21.11 9.22
CA LYS A 322 -9.30 20.29 8.51
C LYS A 322 -9.26 20.54 7.02
N VAL A 323 -9.46 19.48 6.23
CA VAL A 323 -9.55 19.60 4.78
C VAL A 323 -10.90 20.21 4.43
N VAL A 324 -10.86 21.40 3.84
CA VAL A 324 -12.04 22.09 3.32
C VAL A 324 -11.83 22.34 1.83
N PRO A 325 -12.68 21.77 0.94
CA PRO A 325 -12.58 22.03 -0.48
C PRO A 325 -12.84 23.50 -0.84
N PRO A 326 -12.41 23.96 -2.01
CA PRO A 326 -12.79 25.26 -2.58
C PRO A 326 -14.30 25.47 -2.64
N ALA A 327 -14.73 26.73 -2.55
CA ALA A 327 -16.14 27.11 -2.45
C ALA A 327 -17.01 26.61 -3.63
N ASP A 328 -16.44 26.55 -4.83
CA ASP A 328 -17.07 26.02 -6.03
C ASP A 328 -17.32 24.50 -5.94
N VAL A 329 -16.33 23.74 -5.46
CA VAL A 329 -16.44 22.29 -5.21
C VAL A 329 -17.53 22.01 -4.16
N VAL A 330 -17.55 22.78 -3.07
CA VAL A 330 -18.59 22.68 -2.03
C VAL A 330 -19.97 22.97 -2.61
N ALA A 331 -20.11 24.06 -3.38
CA ALA A 331 -21.38 24.44 -3.99
C ALA A 331 -21.88 23.40 -4.99
N GLU A 332 -21.01 22.82 -5.80
CA GLU A 332 -21.36 21.74 -6.72
C GLU A 332 -21.85 20.49 -5.97
N LYS A 333 -21.11 20.05 -4.95
CA LYS A 333 -21.49 18.89 -4.13
C LYS A 333 -22.83 19.12 -3.44
N ALA A 334 -23.05 20.32 -2.88
CA ALA A 334 -24.30 20.70 -2.22
C ALA A 334 -25.49 20.66 -3.19
N ARG A 335 -25.35 21.20 -4.41
CA ARG A 335 -26.38 21.10 -5.46
C ARG A 335 -26.69 19.64 -5.80
N GLY A 336 -25.67 18.79 -5.90
CA GLY A 336 -25.85 17.36 -6.16
C GLY A 336 -26.58 16.64 -5.02
N VAL A 337 -26.29 16.98 -3.76
CA VAL A 337 -27.01 16.45 -2.58
C VAL A 337 -28.47 16.89 -2.60
N LEU A 338 -28.73 18.19 -2.81
CA LEU A 338 -30.08 18.73 -2.90
C LEU A 338 -30.90 18.02 -3.98
N ARG A 339 -30.34 17.85 -5.17
CA ARG A 339 -31.01 17.17 -6.29
C ARG A 339 -31.39 15.73 -5.94
N ARG A 340 -30.44 14.94 -5.42
CA ARG A 340 -30.70 13.54 -5.03
C ARG A 340 -31.77 13.45 -3.95
N GLU A 341 -31.74 14.35 -2.97
CA GLU A 341 -32.73 14.36 -1.90
C GLU A 341 -34.11 14.77 -2.41
N ALA A 342 -34.19 15.75 -3.30
CA ALA A 342 -35.44 16.13 -3.96
C ALA A 342 -36.02 14.98 -4.80
N GLU A 343 -35.19 14.31 -5.61
CA GLU A 343 -35.58 13.11 -6.38
C GLU A 343 -36.10 12.01 -5.44
N ARG A 344 -35.37 11.70 -4.36
CA ARG A 344 -35.79 10.72 -3.34
C ARG A 344 -37.13 11.06 -2.70
N LEU A 345 -37.35 12.34 -2.36
CA LEU A 345 -38.62 12.79 -1.76
C LEU A 345 -39.79 12.65 -2.75
N VAL A 346 -39.58 13.01 -4.01
CA VAL A 346 -40.60 12.84 -5.07
C VAL A 346 -40.89 11.35 -5.31
N GLU A 347 -39.88 10.50 -5.40
CA GLU A 347 -40.06 9.05 -5.56
C GLU A 347 -40.84 8.42 -4.39
N ASN A 348 -40.53 8.83 -3.15
CA ASN A 348 -41.27 8.36 -1.99
C ASN A 348 -42.73 8.85 -1.99
N ALA A 349 -42.96 10.09 -2.39
CA ALA A 349 -44.32 10.60 -2.55
C ALA A 349 -45.08 9.80 -3.63
N LEU A 350 -44.45 9.52 -4.77
CA LEU A 350 -45.04 8.69 -5.83
C LEU A 350 -45.39 7.28 -5.34
N ARG A 351 -44.50 6.62 -4.57
CA ARG A 351 -44.78 5.31 -3.95
C ARG A 351 -45.91 5.34 -2.93
N SER A 352 -46.18 6.48 -2.31
CA SER A 352 -47.32 6.62 -1.39
C SER A 352 -48.65 6.82 -2.12
N VAL A 353 -48.61 7.32 -3.35
CA VAL A 353 -49.80 7.54 -4.20
C VAL A 353 -50.12 6.28 -5.02
N VAL A 354 -49.08 5.58 -5.47
CA VAL A 354 -49.22 4.35 -6.25
C VAL A 354 -48.72 3.18 -5.42
N ASP A 355 -49.60 2.24 -5.08
CA ASP A 355 -49.22 0.96 -4.46
C ASP A 355 -48.53 0.05 -5.50
N GLU A 356 -47.30 0.42 -5.83
CA GLU A 356 -46.44 -0.29 -6.77
C GLU A 356 -46.30 -1.76 -6.36
N ARG A 357 -46.21 -2.04 -5.06
CA ARG A 357 -46.07 -3.40 -4.54
C ARG A 357 -47.29 -4.26 -4.86
N ALA A 358 -48.50 -3.74 -4.67
CA ALA A 358 -49.72 -4.47 -5.02
C ALA A 358 -49.82 -4.74 -6.52
N ILE A 359 -49.47 -3.75 -7.36
CA ILE A 359 -49.49 -3.90 -8.82
C ILE A 359 -48.45 -4.94 -9.28
N VAL A 360 -47.22 -4.85 -8.77
CA VAL A 360 -46.13 -5.78 -9.09
C VAL A 360 -46.49 -7.19 -8.62
N ALA A 361 -47.00 -7.36 -7.40
CA ALA A 361 -47.37 -8.68 -6.88
C ALA A 361 -48.47 -9.34 -7.72
N ALA A 362 -49.46 -8.58 -8.18
CA ALA A 362 -50.53 -9.08 -9.03
C ALA A 362 -49.99 -9.57 -10.38
N GLU A 363 -49.17 -8.76 -11.08
CA GLU A 363 -48.63 -9.14 -12.39
C GLU A 363 -47.54 -10.23 -12.28
N ALA A 364 -46.70 -10.19 -11.26
CA ALA A 364 -45.68 -11.21 -11.01
C ALA A 364 -46.32 -12.58 -10.78
N LYS A 365 -47.46 -12.64 -10.07
CA LYS A 365 -48.23 -13.87 -9.90
C LYS A 365 -48.72 -14.41 -11.25
N THR A 366 -49.30 -13.55 -12.10
CA THR A 366 -49.76 -13.94 -13.45
C THR A 366 -48.62 -14.45 -14.33
N ILE A 367 -47.43 -13.85 -14.25
CA ILE A 367 -46.26 -14.32 -14.99
C ILE A 367 -45.79 -15.67 -14.45
N ALA A 368 -45.67 -15.81 -13.12
CA ALA A 368 -45.18 -17.03 -12.50
C ALA A 368 -46.09 -18.25 -12.82
N GLU A 369 -47.40 -18.05 -12.91
CA GLU A 369 -48.36 -19.10 -13.31
C GLU A 369 -48.12 -19.62 -14.75
N GLY A 370 -47.50 -18.83 -15.62
CA GLY A 370 -47.22 -19.19 -17.02
C GLY A 370 -45.81 -19.72 -17.29
N VAL A 371 -44.96 -19.86 -16.26
CA VAL A 371 -43.55 -20.24 -16.42
C VAL A 371 -43.31 -21.66 -15.91
N GLU A 372 -42.80 -22.53 -16.79
CA GLU A 372 -42.36 -23.87 -16.42
C GLU A 372 -41.06 -23.79 -15.58
N LEU A 373 -41.00 -24.56 -14.49
CA LEU A 373 -39.82 -24.61 -13.63
C LEU A 373 -38.76 -25.57 -14.20
N VAL A 374 -37.49 -25.20 -14.05
CA VAL A 374 -36.37 -26.07 -14.39
C VAL A 374 -36.35 -27.30 -13.48
N THR A 375 -36.28 -28.49 -14.07
CA THR A 375 -36.21 -29.76 -13.32
C THR A 375 -34.78 -30.17 -13.02
N ASP A 376 -34.62 -31.09 -12.07
CA ASP A 376 -33.33 -31.66 -11.66
C ASP A 376 -32.65 -32.43 -12.83
N GLU A 377 -33.40 -33.10 -13.70
CA GLU A 377 -32.84 -33.78 -14.88
C GLU A 377 -32.19 -32.79 -15.86
N LYS A 378 -32.90 -31.71 -16.20
CA LYS A 378 -32.40 -30.64 -17.08
C LYS A 378 -31.19 -29.91 -16.46
N LEU A 379 -31.10 -29.87 -15.13
CA LEU A 379 -29.99 -29.28 -14.40
C LEU A 379 -28.75 -30.20 -14.42
N ARG A 380 -28.92 -31.50 -14.17
CA ARG A 380 -27.85 -32.50 -14.20
C ARG A 380 -27.25 -32.67 -15.59
N GLU A 381 -28.08 -32.69 -16.63
CA GLU A 381 -27.63 -32.75 -18.03
C GLU A 381 -26.73 -31.54 -18.37
N ALA A 382 -27.13 -30.34 -17.94
CA ALA A 382 -26.37 -29.13 -18.22
C ALA A 382 -25.04 -29.05 -17.45
N LEU A 383 -24.95 -29.66 -16.27
CA LEU A 383 -23.72 -29.69 -15.45
C LEU A 383 -22.71 -30.74 -15.92
N ALA A 384 -23.16 -31.81 -16.57
CA ALA A 384 -22.29 -32.87 -17.08
C ALA A 384 -21.25 -32.38 -18.10
N GLY A 385 -21.52 -31.26 -18.79
CA GLY A 385 -20.64 -30.69 -19.81
C GLY A 385 -19.62 -29.66 -19.32
N ASN A 386 -19.72 -29.14 -18.09
CA ASN A 386 -18.81 -28.11 -17.57
C ASN A 386 -18.71 -28.14 -16.02
N PRO A 387 -17.83 -28.99 -15.45
CA PRO A 387 -17.74 -29.23 -14.00
C PRO A 387 -17.35 -28.02 -13.16
N ALA A 388 -16.76 -26.99 -13.77
CA ALA A 388 -16.41 -25.74 -13.07
C ALA A 388 -17.63 -24.83 -12.83
N THR A 389 -18.78 -25.15 -13.44
CA THR A 389 -19.98 -24.30 -13.36
C THR A 389 -20.80 -24.66 -12.13
N SER A 390 -21.18 -23.64 -11.36
CA SER A 390 -22.09 -23.81 -10.23
C SER A 390 -23.51 -24.17 -10.71
N TRP A 391 -24.14 -25.16 -10.08
CA TRP A 391 -25.54 -25.52 -10.33
C TRP A 391 -26.50 -24.35 -10.13
N ARG A 392 -26.17 -23.41 -9.23
CA ARG A 392 -26.97 -22.19 -9.01
C ARG A 392 -26.99 -21.30 -10.24
N GLY A 393 -25.83 -21.09 -10.87
CA GLY A 393 -25.75 -20.26 -12.08
C GLY A 393 -26.48 -20.89 -13.27
N VAL A 394 -26.44 -22.22 -13.39
CA VAL A 394 -27.19 -22.94 -14.44
C VAL A 394 -28.70 -22.85 -14.20
N LEU A 395 -29.14 -23.03 -12.95
CA LEU A 395 -30.55 -22.92 -12.57
C LEU A 395 -31.07 -21.50 -12.83
N GLU A 396 -30.39 -20.48 -12.30
CA GLU A 396 -30.76 -19.07 -12.48
C GLU A 396 -30.82 -18.70 -13.97
N GLY A 397 -29.78 -19.02 -14.73
CA GLY A 397 -29.74 -18.71 -16.17
C GLY A 397 -30.87 -19.36 -16.96
N LYS A 398 -31.16 -20.64 -16.70
CA LYS A 398 -32.26 -21.35 -17.38
C LYS A 398 -33.64 -20.84 -16.94
N GLN A 399 -33.84 -20.57 -15.65
CA GLN A 399 -35.12 -20.07 -15.14
C GLN A 399 -35.39 -18.65 -15.62
N TYR A 400 -34.37 -17.78 -15.69
CA TYR A 400 -34.50 -16.44 -16.27
C TYR A 400 -34.87 -16.50 -17.76
N ALA A 401 -34.25 -17.39 -18.53
CA ALA A 401 -34.60 -17.57 -19.94
C ALA A 401 -36.05 -18.08 -20.13
N ALA A 402 -36.53 -18.95 -19.24
CA ALA A 402 -37.91 -19.42 -19.25
C ALA A 402 -38.91 -18.28 -18.96
N VAL A 403 -38.61 -17.44 -17.97
CA VAL A 403 -39.41 -16.24 -17.67
C VAL A 403 -39.43 -15.28 -18.85
N ASP A 404 -38.27 -14.96 -19.44
CA ASP A 404 -38.17 -13.99 -20.54
C ASP A 404 -38.92 -14.45 -21.79
N LYS A 405 -38.98 -15.77 -22.03
CA LYS A 405 -39.74 -16.36 -23.13
C LYS A 405 -41.26 -16.36 -22.88
N ALA A 406 -41.69 -16.44 -21.63
CA ALA A 406 -43.11 -16.48 -21.26
C ALA A 406 -43.76 -15.09 -21.21
N VAL A 407 -42.96 -14.02 -21.09
CA VAL A 407 -43.47 -12.66 -20.94
C VAL A 407 -43.59 -11.95 -22.29
N ASP A 408 -44.82 -11.65 -22.71
CA ASP A 408 -45.07 -10.62 -23.71
C ASP A 408 -44.94 -9.23 -23.07
N ARG A 409 -43.87 -8.53 -23.43
CA ARG A 409 -43.51 -7.22 -22.87
C ARG A 409 -44.48 -6.11 -23.27
N GLU A 410 -45.09 -6.16 -24.46
CA GLU A 410 -46.04 -5.12 -24.89
C GLU A 410 -47.42 -5.31 -24.26
N ALA A 411 -47.86 -6.58 -24.13
CA ALA A 411 -49.05 -6.91 -23.37
C ALA A 411 -48.91 -6.52 -21.87
N LEU A 412 -47.76 -6.80 -21.26
CA LEU A 412 -47.47 -6.42 -19.88
C LEU A 412 -47.50 -4.89 -19.70
N LYS A 413 -46.85 -4.12 -20.59
CA LYS A 413 -46.89 -2.64 -20.54
C LYS A 413 -48.31 -2.10 -20.64
N THR A 414 -49.17 -2.72 -21.44
CA THR A 414 -50.56 -2.30 -21.62
C THR A 414 -51.36 -2.50 -20.33
N ARG A 415 -51.28 -3.70 -19.72
CA ARG A 415 -51.94 -3.97 -18.43
C ARG A 415 -51.44 -3.07 -17.31
N LEU A 416 -50.14 -2.79 -17.26
CA LEU A 416 -49.56 -1.85 -16.27
C LEU A 416 -50.10 -0.42 -16.46
N ARG A 417 -50.20 0.08 -17.70
CA ARG A 417 -50.77 1.41 -17.98
C ARG A 417 -52.22 1.52 -17.55
N GLU A 418 -53.02 0.49 -17.78
CA GLU A 418 -54.43 0.46 -17.36
C GLU A 418 -54.56 0.50 -15.83
N ARG A 419 -53.77 -0.32 -15.12
CA ARG A 419 -53.75 -0.33 -13.65
C ARG A 419 -53.27 1.01 -13.08
N LEU A 420 -52.26 1.64 -13.66
CA LEU A 420 -51.77 2.95 -13.23
C LEU A 420 -52.80 4.07 -13.45
N LYS A 421 -53.55 4.04 -14.57
CA LYS A 421 -54.66 4.99 -14.81
C LYS A 421 -55.78 4.83 -13.78
N ALA A 422 -56.11 3.59 -13.41
CA ALA A 422 -57.16 3.30 -12.44
C ALA A 422 -56.81 3.78 -11.01
N VAL A 423 -55.52 3.91 -10.68
CA VAL A 423 -55.05 4.43 -9.38
C VAL A 423 -54.97 5.98 -9.37
N ALA A 424 -54.91 6.62 -10.53
CA ALA A 424 -54.82 8.08 -10.68
C ALA A 424 -56.19 8.80 -10.74
N THR A 425 -57.30 8.05 -10.73
CA THR A 425 -58.68 8.56 -10.76
C THR A 425 -59.30 8.35 -9.39
#